data_AF-A0A0A2M231-F1
#
_entry.id   AF-A0A0A2M231-F1
#
_cell.length_a   1.000
_cell.length_b   1.000
_cell.length_c   1.000
_cell.angle_alpha   90.00
_cell.angle_beta   90.00
_cell.angle_gamma   90.00
#
_symmetry.space_group_name_H-M   'P 1'
#
loop_
_entity.id
_entity.type
_entity.pdbx_description
1 polymer ?
#
loop_
_entity_poly.entity_id
_entity_poly.type
_entity_poly.pdbx_seq_one_letter_code
_entity_poly.pdbx_strand_id
1 'polypeptide(L)'
;MTSALTEWFGNKNPQLLKAGGTLAVIISKRNEMKRLSLFLAILLFGCSQKENELESIEIMSYYYNYDENTKLFVDLDEYSKIYTNGDVEIIKRVKPFEPKYIYLKSKIDTKIILDIGETNKSLNDEYYESKIDTNRLDVYDGPVIRVKLKYKNDKVISFTYEQTDKYENDLKYSLFLKTQKAISDNYNKKYYEIIDSINIKKSQKEFEIFAFRKDTLSLPMPPKPIDPSEQIKFPPPNK
;
A
#
# COMPACT_ATOMS: atom_id res chain seq x y z
N MET A 1 -10.22 95.30 44.81
CA MET A 1 -11.33 94.42 44.37
C MET A 1 -10.76 93.41 43.37
N THR A 2 -11.14 92.13 43.51
CA THR A 2 -10.89 90.92 42.66
C THR A 2 -9.44 90.47 42.46
N SER A 3 -9.04 89.19 42.42
CA SER A 3 -9.58 87.85 42.76
C SER A 3 -8.43 86.83 42.51
N ALA A 4 -8.13 85.88 43.41
CA ALA A 4 -8.43 84.44 43.30
C ALA A 4 -7.46 83.52 42.50
N LEU A 5 -7.41 82.26 42.97
CA LEU A 5 -7.05 80.97 42.35
C LEU A 5 -5.63 80.42 42.62
N THR A 6 -5.41 79.64 43.69
CA THR A 6 -5.70 78.20 43.96
C THR A 6 -4.89 77.17 43.18
N GLU A 7 -4.03 76.49 43.96
CA GLU A 7 -3.56 75.11 43.90
C GLU A 7 -4.40 74.13 43.06
N TRP A 8 -3.73 73.34 42.22
CA TRP A 8 -4.32 72.18 41.55
C TRP A 8 -3.31 71.00 41.47
N PHE A 9 -3.60 69.99 42.31
CA PHE A 9 -3.32 68.55 42.19
C PHE A 9 -1.88 68.01 42.19
N GLY A 10 -1.46 67.58 43.39
CA GLY A 10 -0.53 66.47 43.58
C GLY A 10 -1.17 65.39 44.46
N ASN A 11 -1.73 64.32 43.87
CA ASN A 11 -1.97 63.08 44.61
C ASN A 11 -1.92 61.87 43.66
N LYS A 12 -0.72 61.29 43.48
CA LYS A 12 -0.55 60.02 42.76
C LYS A 12 -0.83 58.88 43.73
N ASN A 13 -1.94 58.20 43.50
CA ASN A 13 -2.43 57.08 44.28
C ASN A 13 -1.50 55.85 44.15
N PRO A 14 -0.80 55.41 45.22
CA PRO A 14 0.21 54.35 45.14
C PRO A 14 -0.36 52.94 44.94
N GLN A 15 -1.69 52.76 44.92
CA GLN A 15 -2.32 51.46 44.68
C GLN A 15 -2.34 51.03 43.21
N LEU A 16 -2.25 51.97 42.26
CA LEU A 16 -2.29 51.67 40.81
C LEU A 16 -0.98 51.06 40.27
N LEU A 17 0.16 51.29 40.92
CA LEU A 17 1.46 50.73 40.51
C LEU A 17 1.63 49.24 40.87
N LYS A 18 0.97 48.73 41.91
CA LYS A 18 1.05 47.31 42.29
C LYS A 18 0.22 46.40 41.36
N ALA A 19 -0.92 46.89 40.84
CA ALA A 19 -1.79 46.11 39.95
C ALA A 19 -1.16 45.87 38.56
N GLY A 20 -0.38 46.82 38.04
CA GLY A 20 0.30 46.69 36.73
C GLY A 20 1.41 45.62 36.73
N GLY A 21 2.15 45.48 37.83
CA GLY A 21 3.18 44.45 37.98
C GLY A 21 2.63 43.02 38.01
N THR A 22 1.49 42.81 38.67
CA THR A 22 0.84 41.48 38.75
C THR A 22 0.25 41.05 37.41
N LEU A 23 -0.37 41.98 36.66
CA LEU A 23 -0.89 41.73 35.31
C LEU A 23 0.21 41.43 34.29
N ALA A 24 1.33 42.15 34.33
CA ALA A 24 2.48 41.90 33.46
C ALA A 24 3.12 40.52 33.73
N VAL A 25 3.21 40.11 35.00
CA VAL A 25 3.70 38.77 35.40
C VAL A 25 2.72 37.67 34.94
N ILE A 26 1.41 37.89 35.04
CA ILE A 26 0.39 36.93 34.57
C ILE A 26 0.42 36.82 33.04
N ILE A 27 0.55 37.92 32.30
CA ILE A 27 0.63 37.93 30.83
C ILE A 27 1.93 37.27 30.36
N SER A 28 3.06 37.53 31.03
CA SER A 28 4.35 36.87 30.77
C SER A 28 4.27 35.35 30.97
N LYS A 29 3.75 34.89 32.13
CA LYS A 29 3.53 33.46 32.40
C LYS A 29 2.58 32.78 31.41
N ARG A 30 1.57 33.51 30.89
CA ARG A 30 0.64 32.99 29.89
C ARG A 30 1.31 32.76 28.53
N ASN A 31 2.28 33.60 28.16
CA ASN A 31 3.06 33.44 26.94
C ASN A 31 4.12 32.33 27.06
N GLU A 32 4.73 32.14 28.24
CA GLU A 32 5.64 31.03 28.50
C GLU A 32 4.91 29.68 28.49
N MET A 33 3.74 29.57 29.12
CA MET A 33 2.93 28.34 29.05
C MET A 33 2.46 28.03 27.63
N LYS A 34 2.11 29.04 26.83
CA LYS A 34 1.74 28.85 25.41
C LYS A 34 2.92 28.33 24.58
N ARG A 35 4.12 28.88 24.78
CA ARG A 35 5.34 28.39 24.13
C ARG A 35 5.69 26.96 24.55
N LEU A 36 5.54 26.65 25.83
CA LEU A 36 5.77 25.30 26.36
C LEU A 36 4.76 24.30 25.78
N SER A 37 3.48 24.67 25.68
CA SER A 37 2.45 23.82 25.06
C SER A 37 2.67 23.61 23.56
N LEU A 38 3.21 24.60 22.86
CA LEU A 38 3.56 24.47 21.44
C LEU A 38 4.77 23.54 21.25
N PHE A 39 5.80 23.66 22.11
CA PHE A 39 6.94 22.73 22.12
C PHE A 39 6.52 21.31 22.47
N LEU A 40 5.62 21.13 23.44
CA LEU A 40 5.05 19.82 23.77
C LEU A 40 4.24 19.25 22.60
N ALA A 41 3.45 20.07 21.91
CA ALA A 41 2.72 19.62 20.72
C ALA A 41 3.68 19.18 19.62
N ILE A 42 4.76 19.93 19.35
CA ILE A 42 5.78 19.53 18.35
C ILE A 42 6.50 18.24 18.77
N LEU A 43 6.73 18.00 20.07
CA LEU A 43 7.34 16.75 20.55
C LEU A 43 6.35 15.56 20.50
N LEU A 44 5.06 15.80 20.79
CA LEU A 44 4.02 14.77 20.78
C LEU A 44 3.57 14.39 19.36
N PHE A 45 3.57 15.36 18.43
CA PHE A 45 3.24 15.13 17.01
C PHE A 45 4.49 14.96 16.13
N GLY A 46 5.69 15.23 16.65
CA GLY A 46 6.98 15.09 15.97
C GLY A 46 7.65 13.74 16.18
N CYS A 47 6.89 12.69 16.50
CA CYS A 47 7.35 11.33 16.26
C CYS A 47 7.57 11.21 14.74
N SER A 48 8.82 11.40 14.28
CA SER A 48 9.15 11.11 12.89
C SER A 48 8.78 9.65 12.66
N GLN A 49 7.73 9.40 11.85
CA GLN A 49 7.55 8.08 11.29
C GLN A 49 8.90 7.70 10.67
N LYS A 50 9.48 6.58 11.11
CA LYS A 50 10.72 6.08 10.50
C LYS A 50 10.47 5.97 9.01
N GLU A 51 11.08 6.88 8.25
CA GLU A 51 10.85 6.98 6.82
C GLU A 51 11.19 5.62 6.20
N ASN A 52 10.19 5.02 5.55
CA ASN A 52 10.27 3.74 4.84
C ASN A 52 10.42 2.48 5.72
N GLU A 53 9.69 2.38 6.85
CA GLU A 53 9.46 1.07 7.49
C GLU A 53 8.37 0.28 6.74
N LEU A 54 8.66 -0.98 6.37
CA LEU A 54 7.71 -1.85 5.69
C LEU A 54 6.51 -2.15 6.62
N GLU A 55 5.29 -2.06 6.10
CA GLU A 55 4.04 -2.34 6.82
C GLU A 55 3.49 -3.73 6.45
N SER A 56 3.43 -4.03 5.16
CA SER A 56 2.93 -5.31 4.66
C SER A 56 3.47 -5.64 3.27
N ILE A 57 3.53 -6.94 2.98
CA ILE A 57 3.76 -7.47 1.63
C ILE A 57 2.48 -8.22 1.23
N GLU A 58 1.95 -7.91 0.06
CA GLU A 58 0.84 -8.63 -0.52
C GLU A 58 1.28 -9.21 -1.86
N ILE A 59 1.00 -10.50 -2.09
CA ILE A 59 1.34 -11.23 -3.33
C ILE A 59 0.07 -11.87 -3.85
N MET A 60 -0.24 -11.67 -5.12
CA MET A 60 -1.40 -12.28 -5.77
C MET A 60 -1.01 -12.92 -7.10
N SER A 61 -1.37 -14.19 -7.27
CA SER A 61 -1.34 -14.94 -8.51
C SER A 61 -2.74 -14.96 -9.11
N TYR A 62 -2.90 -14.50 -10.35
CA TYR A 62 -4.20 -14.40 -11.00
C TYR A 62 -4.14 -14.51 -12.51
N TYR A 63 -5.27 -14.88 -13.11
CA TYR A 63 -5.49 -14.84 -14.54
C TYR A 63 -6.42 -13.70 -14.93
N TYR A 64 -6.28 -13.23 -16.16
CA TYR A 64 -7.26 -12.36 -16.78
C TYR A 64 -8.30 -13.21 -17.50
N ASN A 65 -9.58 -12.98 -17.20
CA ASN A 65 -10.68 -13.70 -17.82
C ASN A 65 -11.83 -12.75 -18.17
N TYR A 66 -12.72 -13.18 -19.06
CA TYR A 66 -13.89 -12.43 -19.49
C TYR A 66 -15.15 -13.11 -19.00
N ASP A 67 -16.09 -12.34 -18.45
CA ASP A 67 -17.42 -12.87 -18.13
C ASP A 67 -18.27 -13.04 -19.40
N GLU A 68 -19.48 -13.58 -19.24
CA GLU A 68 -20.45 -13.75 -20.34
C GLU A 68 -20.81 -12.42 -21.03
N ASN A 69 -20.64 -11.29 -20.33
CA ASN A 69 -20.86 -9.95 -20.85
C ASN A 69 -19.58 -9.31 -21.40
N THR A 70 -18.52 -10.10 -21.62
CA THR A 70 -17.18 -9.66 -22.10
C THR A 70 -16.50 -8.64 -21.19
N LYS A 71 -16.87 -8.57 -19.92
CA LYS A 71 -16.20 -7.73 -18.93
C LYS A 71 -14.96 -8.47 -18.44
N LEU A 72 -13.81 -7.81 -18.55
CA LEU A 72 -12.58 -8.35 -18.00
C LEU A 72 -12.64 -8.37 -16.47
N PHE A 73 -12.23 -9.48 -15.88
CA PHE A 73 -12.09 -9.65 -14.44
C PHE A 73 -10.81 -10.43 -14.09
N VAL A 74 -10.43 -10.33 -12.83
CA VAL A 74 -9.29 -11.03 -12.24
C VAL A 74 -9.80 -12.36 -11.67
N ASP A 75 -9.26 -13.46 -12.16
CA ASP A 75 -9.55 -14.80 -11.67
C ASP A 75 -8.44 -15.27 -10.71
N LEU A 76 -8.72 -15.23 -9.41
CA LEU A 76 -7.73 -15.46 -8.36
C LEU A 76 -7.26 -16.91 -8.28
N ASP A 77 -5.95 -17.16 -8.38
CA ASP A 77 -5.36 -18.46 -8.08
C ASP A 77 -4.88 -18.53 -6.61
N GLU A 78 -4.06 -17.57 -6.19
CA GLU A 78 -3.55 -17.48 -4.83
C GLU A 78 -3.39 -16.02 -4.41
N TYR A 79 -3.75 -15.70 -3.17
CA TYR A 79 -3.47 -14.41 -2.53
C TYR A 79 -2.80 -14.65 -1.19
N SER A 80 -1.70 -13.96 -0.93
CA SER A 80 -0.95 -14.02 0.32
C SER A 80 -0.74 -12.62 0.87
N LYS A 81 -1.09 -12.42 2.14
CA LYS A 81 -0.80 -11.22 2.91
C LYS A 81 0.18 -11.55 4.02
N ILE A 82 1.35 -10.91 3.96
CA ILE A 82 2.49 -11.18 4.83
C ILE A 82 2.70 -9.96 5.72
N TYR A 83 2.71 -10.20 7.02
CA TYR A 83 2.91 -9.19 8.05
C TYR A 83 4.36 -9.18 8.53
N THR A 84 4.83 -8.04 9.04
CA THR A 84 6.23 -7.85 9.50
C THR A 84 6.69 -8.83 10.59
N ASN A 85 5.77 -9.43 11.32
CA ASN A 85 6.04 -10.43 12.36
C ASN A 85 6.23 -11.87 11.81
N GLY A 86 6.19 -12.04 10.49
CA GLY A 86 6.31 -13.35 9.83
C GLY A 86 4.99 -14.07 9.61
N ASP A 87 3.88 -13.57 10.17
CA ASP A 87 2.57 -14.20 9.95
C ASP A 87 2.14 -14.01 8.50
N VAL A 88 1.58 -15.07 7.92
CA VAL A 88 1.06 -15.07 6.54
C VAL A 88 -0.37 -15.56 6.55
N GLU A 89 -1.25 -14.79 5.95
CA GLU A 89 -2.64 -15.14 5.68
C GLU A 89 -2.77 -15.45 4.18
N ILE A 90 -3.31 -16.61 3.82
CA ILE A 90 -3.34 -17.14 2.44
C ILE A 90 -4.78 -17.50 2.04
N ILE A 91 -5.21 -17.05 0.86
CA ILE A 91 -6.34 -17.61 0.12
C ILE A 91 -5.77 -18.41 -1.03
N LYS A 92 -6.08 -19.71 -1.10
CA LYS A 92 -5.61 -20.57 -2.18
C LYS A 92 -6.78 -21.28 -2.85
N ARG A 93 -6.81 -21.26 -4.17
CA ARG A 93 -7.77 -22.05 -4.96
C ARG A 93 -7.48 -23.53 -4.79
N VAL A 94 -8.51 -24.33 -4.53
CA VAL A 94 -8.38 -25.78 -4.28
C VAL A 94 -8.17 -26.55 -5.59
N LYS A 95 -8.82 -26.10 -6.66
CA LYS A 95 -8.75 -26.72 -7.98
C LYS A 95 -8.81 -25.65 -9.07
N PRO A 96 -8.06 -25.82 -10.18
CA PRO A 96 -8.21 -24.96 -11.35
C PRO A 96 -9.68 -24.89 -11.79
N PHE A 97 -10.14 -23.69 -12.13
CA PHE A 97 -11.49 -23.42 -12.67
C PHE A 97 -12.68 -23.74 -11.76
N GLU A 98 -12.47 -24.11 -10.49
CA GLU A 98 -13.55 -24.17 -9.48
C GLU A 98 -13.41 -22.99 -8.50
N PRO A 99 -14.49 -22.24 -8.20
CA PRO A 99 -14.47 -21.11 -7.26
C PRO A 99 -14.46 -21.59 -5.79
N LYS A 100 -13.64 -22.58 -5.48
CA LYS A 100 -13.47 -23.14 -4.13
C LYS A 100 -12.10 -22.75 -3.61
N TYR A 101 -12.12 -22.11 -2.44
CA TYR A 101 -10.93 -21.56 -1.80
C TYR A 101 -10.76 -22.10 -0.39
N ILE A 102 -9.50 -22.32 0.00
CA ILE A 102 -9.09 -22.55 1.37
C ILE A 102 -8.42 -21.31 1.92
N TYR A 103 -8.60 -21.08 3.23
CA TYR A 103 -8.09 -19.91 3.95
C TYR A 103 -7.14 -20.42 5.02
N LEU A 104 -5.88 -20.03 4.91
CA LEU A 104 -4.81 -20.58 5.72
C LEU A 104 -4.08 -19.46 6.45
N LYS A 105 -3.55 -19.79 7.62
CA LYS A 105 -2.55 -18.99 8.31
C LYS A 105 -1.29 -19.82 8.45
N SER A 106 -0.14 -19.22 8.16
CA SER A 106 1.17 -19.83 8.38
C SER A 106 2.17 -18.80 8.89
N LYS A 107 3.43 -19.21 9.06
CA LYS A 107 4.50 -18.32 9.51
C LYS A 107 5.77 -18.55 8.72
N ILE A 108 6.36 -17.49 8.21
CA ILE A 108 7.67 -17.50 7.54
C ILE A 108 8.73 -16.80 8.39
N ASP A 109 10.00 -17.03 8.05
CA ASP A 109 11.12 -16.36 8.71
C ASP A 109 11.05 -14.84 8.51
N THR A 110 11.01 -14.10 9.62
CA THR A 110 11.00 -12.64 9.63
C THR A 110 12.21 -12.05 8.91
N LYS A 111 13.34 -12.77 8.83
CA LYS A 111 14.52 -12.33 8.10
C LYS A 111 14.24 -12.09 6.62
N ILE A 112 13.42 -12.93 5.98
CA ILE A 112 13.02 -12.76 4.57
C ILE A 112 12.32 -11.41 4.38
N ILE A 113 11.46 -11.03 5.33
CA ILE A 113 10.66 -9.81 5.27
C ILE A 113 11.53 -8.58 5.53
N LEU A 114 12.45 -8.68 6.49
CA LEU A 114 13.45 -7.64 6.75
C LEU A 114 14.33 -7.40 5.51
N ASP A 115 14.81 -8.46 4.88
CA ASP A 115 15.63 -8.38 3.66
C ASP A 115 14.86 -7.71 2.51
N ILE A 116 13.57 -8.03 2.33
CA ILE A 116 12.70 -7.32 1.38
C ILE A 116 12.57 -5.85 1.74
N GLY A 117 12.25 -5.53 2.99
CA GLY A 117 12.06 -4.16 3.46
C GLY A 117 13.28 -3.28 3.22
N GLU A 118 14.47 -3.76 3.62
CA GLU A 118 15.74 -3.04 3.47
C GLU A 118 16.17 -2.90 2.02
N THR A 119 16.10 -3.98 1.23
CA THR A 119 16.51 -3.96 -0.18
C THR A 119 15.64 -3.02 -1.03
N ASN A 120 14.34 -2.94 -0.70
CA ASN A 120 13.38 -2.14 -1.47
C ASN A 120 13.18 -0.73 -0.94
N LYS A 121 13.78 -0.38 0.19
CA LYS A 121 13.51 0.86 0.92
C LYS A 121 13.64 2.11 0.05
N SER A 122 14.68 2.15 -0.80
CA SER A 122 14.99 3.25 -1.71
C SER A 122 14.47 3.06 -3.14
N LEU A 123 13.89 1.90 -3.47
CA LEU A 123 13.46 1.55 -4.84
C LEU A 123 12.05 2.07 -5.15
N ASN A 124 11.64 2.01 -6.41
CA ASN A 124 10.31 2.40 -6.91
C ASN A 124 9.77 1.33 -7.90
N ASP A 125 8.55 1.52 -8.40
CA ASP A 125 7.92 0.63 -9.39
C ASP A 125 8.79 0.48 -10.66
N GLU A 126 9.42 1.57 -11.11
CA GLU A 126 10.24 1.62 -12.34
C GLU A 126 11.46 0.72 -12.29
N TYR A 127 12.10 0.56 -11.12
CA TYR A 127 13.17 -0.43 -10.94
C TYR A 127 12.71 -1.82 -11.36
N TYR A 128 11.41 -2.12 -11.12
CA TYR A 128 10.79 -3.39 -11.40
C TYR A 128 10.27 -3.57 -12.83
N GLU A 129 10.18 -2.52 -13.62
CA GLU A 129 9.71 -2.63 -15.00
C GLU A 129 10.68 -3.44 -15.87
N SER A 130 10.13 -4.40 -16.62
CA SER A 130 10.85 -5.12 -17.67
C SER A 130 10.65 -4.39 -19.00
N LYS A 131 11.73 -4.23 -19.76
CA LYS A 131 11.60 -3.74 -21.14
C LYS A 131 10.97 -4.83 -21.98
N ILE A 132 9.93 -4.46 -22.75
CA ILE A 132 9.32 -5.34 -23.73
C ILE A 132 10.39 -5.66 -24.79
N ASP A 133 10.75 -6.94 -24.91
CA ASP A 133 11.63 -7.39 -25.98
C ASP A 133 10.82 -7.47 -27.27
N THR A 134 10.98 -6.48 -28.14
CA THR A 134 10.26 -6.43 -29.42
C THR A 134 10.82 -7.43 -30.45
N ASN A 135 11.91 -8.12 -30.15
CA ASN A 135 12.55 -9.05 -31.08
C ASN A 135 12.08 -10.50 -30.90
N ARG A 136 11.31 -10.79 -29.84
CA ARG A 136 10.78 -12.13 -29.55
C ARG A 136 9.31 -12.02 -29.17
N LEU A 137 8.49 -12.86 -29.80
CA LEU A 137 7.09 -13.04 -29.40
C LEU A 137 7.03 -14.23 -28.45
N ASP A 138 7.25 -13.98 -27.16
CA ASP A 138 7.06 -14.99 -26.12
C ASP A 138 5.61 -14.87 -25.60
N VAL A 139 4.80 -15.92 -25.80
CA VAL A 139 3.42 -15.99 -25.29
C VAL A 139 3.46 -16.75 -23.98
N TYR A 140 3.28 -16.06 -22.86
CA TYR A 140 3.13 -16.66 -21.55
C TYR A 140 1.64 -16.90 -21.25
N ASP A 141 1.27 -18.14 -20.96
CA ASP A 141 -0.10 -18.58 -20.65
C ASP A 141 -0.33 -18.88 -19.15
N GLY A 142 0.70 -18.65 -18.32
CA GLY A 142 0.62 -18.83 -16.87
C GLY A 142 -0.02 -17.64 -16.14
N PRO A 143 -0.15 -17.72 -14.80
CA PRO A 143 -0.75 -16.66 -14.02
C PRO A 143 0.18 -15.45 -13.93
N VAL A 144 -0.41 -14.26 -13.89
CA VAL A 144 0.29 -13.04 -13.52
C VAL A 144 0.54 -13.05 -12.02
N ILE A 145 1.79 -12.86 -11.61
CA ILE A 145 2.14 -12.68 -10.20
C ILE A 145 2.39 -11.19 -9.96
N ARG A 146 1.55 -10.58 -9.12
CA ARG A 146 1.71 -9.18 -8.68
C ARG A 146 2.15 -9.13 -7.23
N VAL A 147 3.18 -8.32 -6.99
CA VAL A 147 3.64 -7.97 -5.64
C VAL A 147 3.25 -6.53 -5.34
N LYS A 148 2.87 -6.27 -4.09
CA LYS A 148 2.66 -4.94 -3.54
C LYS A 148 3.35 -4.85 -2.18
N LEU A 149 4.25 -3.90 -2.06
CA LEU A 149 4.89 -3.52 -0.80
C LEU A 149 4.24 -2.23 -0.32
N LYS A 150 3.74 -2.23 0.91
CA LYS A 150 3.22 -1.03 1.56
C LYS A 150 4.15 -0.64 2.69
N TYR A 151 4.57 0.62 2.72
CA TYR A 151 5.37 1.19 3.80
C TYR A 151 4.52 2.12 4.67
N LYS A 152 4.94 2.33 5.92
CA LYS A 152 4.22 3.17 6.89
C LYS A 152 4.11 4.65 6.51
N ASN A 153 4.95 5.12 5.59
CA ASN A 153 4.90 6.47 5.03
C ASN A 153 4.03 6.56 3.76
N ASP A 154 3.08 5.65 3.60
CA ASP A 154 2.17 5.53 2.46
C ASP A 154 2.85 5.28 1.09
N LYS A 155 4.18 5.10 1.08
CA LYS A 155 4.88 4.63 -0.12
C LYS A 155 4.39 3.23 -0.45
N VAL A 156 4.00 3.05 -1.71
CA VAL A 156 3.63 1.75 -2.28
C VAL A 156 4.57 1.44 -3.43
N ILE A 157 5.16 0.24 -3.40
CA ILE A 157 5.86 -0.33 -4.55
C ILE A 157 5.02 -1.49 -5.10
N SER A 158 4.76 -1.54 -6.40
CA SER A 158 4.06 -2.67 -7.01
C SER A 158 4.57 -2.99 -8.40
N PHE A 159 4.73 -4.28 -8.65
CA PHE A 159 5.24 -4.80 -9.92
C PHE A 159 4.71 -6.21 -10.18
N THR A 160 4.89 -6.66 -11.41
CA THR A 160 4.55 -8.00 -11.85
C THR A 160 5.78 -8.72 -12.37
N TYR A 161 5.78 -10.04 -12.23
CA TYR A 161 6.70 -10.92 -12.95
C TYR A 161 5.97 -12.20 -13.34
N GLU A 162 6.54 -12.92 -14.30
CA GLU A 162 6.05 -14.22 -14.73
C GLU A 162 6.82 -15.30 -14.01
N GLN A 163 6.18 -16.42 -13.70
CA GLN A 163 6.88 -17.58 -13.15
C GLN A 163 7.51 -18.39 -14.29
N THR A 164 8.58 -17.87 -14.87
CA THR A 164 9.36 -18.53 -15.93
C THR A 164 10.82 -18.67 -15.52
N ASP A 165 11.53 -19.64 -16.12
CA ASP A 165 12.97 -19.88 -15.91
C ASP A 165 13.82 -18.61 -16.10
N LYS A 166 13.33 -17.66 -16.90
CA LYS A 166 13.93 -16.35 -17.14
C LYS A 166 14.10 -15.54 -15.85
N TYR A 167 13.12 -15.62 -14.94
CA TYR A 167 13.10 -14.85 -13.70
C TYR A 167 13.64 -15.63 -12.50
N GLU A 168 13.74 -16.97 -12.57
CA GLU A 168 14.32 -17.78 -11.48
C GLU A 168 15.76 -17.37 -11.13
N ASN A 169 16.53 -16.91 -12.13
CA ASN A 169 17.91 -16.47 -11.96
C ASN A 169 18.07 -14.94 -11.86
N ASP A 170 16.99 -14.18 -11.97
CA ASP A 170 17.05 -12.73 -11.88
C ASP A 170 17.10 -12.30 -10.40
N LEU A 171 18.26 -11.76 -10.01
CA LEU A 171 18.50 -11.25 -8.65
C LEU A 171 17.42 -10.25 -8.21
N LYS A 172 16.86 -9.51 -9.15
CA LYS A 172 15.78 -8.53 -8.96
C LYS A 172 14.54 -9.13 -8.29
N TYR A 173 14.15 -10.34 -8.68
CA TYR A 173 12.94 -10.99 -8.17
C TYR A 173 13.22 -12.10 -7.15
N SER A 174 14.50 -12.46 -6.97
CA SER A 174 14.95 -13.59 -6.15
C SER A 174 14.38 -13.60 -4.71
N LEU A 175 14.24 -12.44 -4.06
CA LEU A 175 13.67 -12.35 -2.71
C LEU A 175 12.18 -12.72 -2.68
N PHE A 176 11.42 -12.30 -3.69
CA PHE A 176 9.98 -12.61 -3.79
C PHE A 176 9.76 -14.07 -4.17
N LEU A 177 10.58 -14.63 -5.05
CA LEU A 177 10.57 -16.06 -5.36
C LEU A 177 10.88 -16.92 -4.12
N LYS A 178 11.90 -16.54 -3.32
CA LYS A 178 12.20 -17.20 -2.05
C LYS A 178 11.03 -17.13 -1.06
N THR A 179 10.35 -16.00 -1.01
CA THR A 179 9.18 -15.79 -0.14
C THR A 179 8.03 -16.70 -0.54
N GLN A 180 7.67 -16.74 -1.83
CA GLN A 180 6.64 -17.64 -2.35
C GLN A 180 6.99 -19.11 -2.10
N LYS A 181 8.27 -19.49 -2.28
CA LYS A 181 8.74 -20.84 -1.97
C LYS A 181 8.57 -21.18 -0.49
N ALA A 182 8.91 -20.27 0.41
CA ALA A 182 8.72 -20.48 1.85
C ALA A 182 7.25 -20.68 2.22
N ILE A 183 6.35 -19.92 1.61
CA ILE A 183 4.89 -20.07 1.77
C ILE A 183 4.43 -21.44 1.26
N SER A 184 4.85 -21.82 0.05
CA SER A 184 4.52 -23.12 -0.56
C SER A 184 5.06 -24.30 0.26
N ASP A 185 6.29 -24.20 0.77
CA ASP A 185 6.90 -25.23 1.60
C ASP A 185 6.12 -25.44 2.91
N ASN A 186 5.66 -24.36 3.55
CA ASN A 186 4.79 -24.44 4.73
C ASN A 186 3.47 -25.13 4.41
N TYR A 187 2.87 -24.83 3.26
CA TYR A 187 1.67 -25.52 2.78
C TYR A 187 1.93 -27.02 2.59
N ASN A 188 2.96 -27.39 1.84
CA ASN A 188 3.27 -28.79 1.53
C ASN A 188 3.62 -29.61 2.79
N LYS A 189 4.29 -28.98 3.77
CA LYS A 189 4.62 -29.59 5.06
C LYS A 189 3.47 -29.57 6.07
N LYS A 190 2.33 -28.98 5.72
CA LYS A 190 1.17 -28.79 6.60
C LYS A 190 1.47 -27.94 7.85
N TYR A 191 2.39 -26.98 7.73
CA TYR A 191 2.68 -25.99 8.76
C TYR A 191 1.76 -24.78 8.61
N TYR A 192 0.46 -25.04 8.71
CA TYR A 192 -0.58 -24.02 8.60
C TYR A 192 -1.80 -24.38 9.46
N GLU A 193 -2.60 -23.37 9.72
CA GLU A 193 -3.92 -23.48 10.36
C GLU A 193 -5.00 -23.02 9.38
N ILE A 194 -6.17 -23.67 9.39
CA ILE A 194 -7.32 -23.18 8.63
C ILE A 194 -7.99 -22.07 9.44
N ILE A 195 -8.28 -20.94 8.79
CA ILE A 195 -8.84 -19.75 9.44
C ILE A 195 -10.18 -19.34 8.83
N ASP A 196 -10.89 -18.43 9.51
CA ASP A 196 -12.06 -17.76 8.95
C ASP A 196 -11.67 -16.86 7.77
N SER A 197 -12.52 -16.83 6.75
CA SER A 197 -12.32 -16.10 5.51
C SER A 197 -12.57 -14.58 5.59
N ILE A 198 -13.24 -14.05 6.62
CA ILE A 198 -13.78 -12.67 6.60
C ILE A 198 -12.69 -11.62 6.36
N ASN A 199 -11.64 -11.59 7.18
CA ASN A 199 -10.63 -10.52 7.12
C ASN A 199 -9.76 -10.60 5.85
N ILE A 200 -9.38 -11.82 5.48
CA ILE A 200 -8.51 -12.05 4.34
C ILE A 200 -9.25 -11.79 3.01
N LYS A 201 -10.54 -12.15 2.89
CA LYS A 201 -11.36 -11.83 1.71
C LYS A 201 -11.49 -10.34 1.48
N LYS A 202 -11.61 -9.55 2.54
CA LYS A 202 -11.66 -8.09 2.41
C LYS A 202 -10.36 -7.56 1.81
N SER A 203 -9.22 -7.98 2.36
CA SER A 203 -7.90 -7.56 1.86
C SER A 203 -7.67 -8.02 0.41
N GLN A 204 -8.08 -9.26 0.08
CA GLN A 204 -8.00 -9.79 -1.27
C GLN A 204 -8.82 -8.97 -2.28
N LYS A 205 -10.09 -8.63 -1.98
CA LYS A 205 -10.91 -7.77 -2.86
C LYS A 205 -10.31 -6.38 -3.07
N GLU A 206 -9.74 -5.79 -2.02
CA GLU A 206 -9.04 -4.51 -2.12
C GLU A 206 -7.81 -4.62 -3.03
N PHE A 207 -7.08 -5.73 -2.94
CA PHE A 207 -5.95 -6.01 -3.81
C PHE A 207 -6.38 -6.25 -5.26
N GLU A 208 -7.47 -6.99 -5.53
CA GLU A 208 -7.99 -7.21 -6.89
C GLU A 208 -8.31 -5.88 -7.59
N ILE A 209 -9.01 -4.98 -6.89
CA ILE A 209 -9.33 -3.65 -7.42
C ILE A 209 -8.04 -2.86 -7.70
N PHE A 210 -7.06 -2.95 -6.80
CA PHE A 210 -5.76 -2.32 -6.97
C PHE A 210 -5.00 -2.87 -8.19
N ALA A 211 -4.92 -4.19 -8.34
CA ALA A 211 -4.24 -4.87 -9.43
C ALA A 211 -4.88 -4.52 -10.78
N PHE A 212 -6.20 -4.65 -10.88
CA PHE A 212 -6.95 -4.31 -12.09
C PHE A 212 -6.74 -2.86 -12.51
N ARG A 213 -6.76 -1.91 -11.56
CA ARG A 213 -6.48 -0.49 -11.85
C ARG A 213 -5.03 -0.27 -12.29
N LYS A 214 -4.06 -0.89 -11.64
CA LYS A 214 -2.64 -0.75 -12.02
C LYS A 214 -2.37 -1.28 -13.44
N ASP A 215 -2.96 -2.41 -13.79
CA ASP A 215 -2.77 -3.05 -15.10
C ASP A 215 -3.53 -2.34 -16.23
N THR A 216 -4.73 -1.84 -15.96
CA THR A 216 -5.52 -1.07 -16.95
C THR A 216 -4.96 0.30 -17.26
N LEU A 217 -4.16 0.89 -16.35
CA LEU A 217 -3.52 2.18 -16.55
C LEU A 217 -2.23 2.08 -17.38
N SER A 218 -1.55 0.93 -17.38
CA SER A 218 -0.28 0.73 -18.09
C SER A 218 -0.45 0.34 -19.56
N LEU A 219 -1.60 -0.23 -19.95
CA LEU A 219 -1.90 -0.61 -21.33
C LEU A 219 -3.34 -0.23 -21.70
N PRO A 220 -3.58 0.47 -22.83
CA PRO A 220 -4.94 0.64 -23.33
C PRO A 220 -5.51 -0.74 -23.63
N MET A 221 -6.63 -1.09 -22.98
CA MET A 221 -7.25 -2.39 -23.21
C MET A 221 -7.66 -2.51 -24.68
N PRO A 222 -7.44 -3.68 -25.31
CA PRO A 222 -7.97 -3.92 -26.64
C PRO A 222 -9.51 -3.77 -26.58
N PRO A 223 -10.13 -3.20 -27.62
CA PRO A 223 -11.59 -3.08 -27.65
C PRO A 223 -12.24 -4.46 -27.57
N LYS A 224 -13.44 -4.49 -27.00
CA LYS A 224 -14.30 -5.68 -26.92
C LYS A 224 -14.38 -6.38 -28.30
N PRO A 225 -14.23 -7.71 -28.39
CA PRO A 225 -14.46 -8.45 -29.63
C PRO A 225 -15.87 -8.16 -30.16
N ILE A 226 -15.99 -7.83 -31.44
CA ILE A 226 -17.27 -7.58 -32.10
C ILE A 226 -18.09 -8.88 -32.11
N ASP A 227 -19.37 -8.79 -31.76
CA ASP A 227 -20.29 -9.94 -31.76
C ASP A 227 -20.25 -10.63 -33.13
N PRO A 228 -20.20 -11.98 -33.21
CA PRO A 228 -20.21 -12.69 -34.50
C PRO A 228 -21.35 -12.28 -35.44
N SER A 229 -22.48 -11.82 -34.91
CA SER A 229 -23.61 -11.29 -35.68
C SER A 229 -23.35 -9.90 -36.29
N GLU A 230 -22.44 -9.13 -35.70
CA GLU A 230 -22.02 -7.79 -36.14
C GLU A 230 -20.74 -7.81 -37.00
N GLN A 231 -20.10 -8.98 -37.13
CA GLN A 231 -18.92 -9.14 -37.99
C GLN A 231 -19.29 -9.00 -39.47
N ILE A 232 -18.51 -8.21 -40.21
CA ILE A 232 -18.66 -8.06 -41.66
C ILE A 232 -18.44 -9.44 -42.30
N LYS A 233 -19.51 -10.01 -42.84
CA LYS A 233 -19.44 -11.26 -43.60
C LYS A 233 -18.81 -10.95 -44.96
N PHE A 234 -17.61 -11.47 -45.21
CA PHE A 234 -17.05 -11.45 -46.55
C PHE A 234 -17.95 -12.31 -47.46
N PRO A 235 -18.34 -11.81 -48.64
CA PRO A 235 -19.03 -12.64 -49.61
C PRO A 235 -18.12 -13.82 -49.99
N PRO A 236 -18.69 -15.01 -50.28
CA PRO A 236 -17.90 -16.13 -50.73
C PRO A 236 -17.13 -15.74 -52.01
N PRO A 237 -15.90 -16.23 -52.21
CA PRO A 237 -15.15 -15.94 -53.42
C PRO A 237 -15.96 -16.39 -54.65
N ASN A 238 -16.07 -15.50 -55.64
CA ASN A 238 -16.74 -15.82 -56.90
C ASN A 238 -16.11 -17.08 -57.50
N LYS A 239 -16.95 -18.09 -57.78
CA LYS A 239 -16.55 -19.33 -58.45
C LYS A 239 -16.30 -19.10 -59.93
#